data_AF-A0A3D5NUM4-F1
#
_entry.id   AF-A0A3D5NUM4-F1
#
_cell.length_a   1.000
_cell.length_b   1.000
_cell.length_c   1.000
_cell.angle_alpha   90.00
_cell.angle_beta   90.00
_cell.angle_gamma   90.00
#
_symmetry.space_group_name_H-M   'P 1'
#
loop_
_entity.id
_entity.type
_entity.pdbx_description
1 polymer ?
#
loop_
_entity_poly.entity_id
_entity_poly.type
_entity_poly.pdbx_seq_one_letter_code
_entity_poly.pdbx_strand_id
1 'polypeptide(L)'
;KQVFIITSDKDEVKSFIVNHIERGATIFSGEGGFSGAENHVIYTVLSTKEFVTLKTFLREEHPDSFVTVSSTTEVLGRGFSMPKRIVTAN
;
A
#
# COMPACT_ATOMS: atom_id res chain seq x y z
N LYS A 1 -7.10 1.55 -8.20
CA LYS A 1 -7.76 1.35 -6.89
C LYS A 1 -7.02 2.20 -5.89
N GLN A 2 -7.71 3.08 -5.18
CA GLN A 2 -7.19 3.70 -3.97
C GLN A 2 -7.24 2.68 -2.84
N VAL A 3 -6.14 2.48 -2.13
CA VAL A 3 -6.02 1.50 -1.05
C VAL A 3 -5.45 2.17 0.19
N PHE A 4 -6.15 2.01 1.32
CA PHE A 4 -5.62 2.29 2.64
C PHE A 4 -5.39 0.97 3.36
N ILE A 5 -4.19 0.79 3.92
CA ILE A 5 -3.82 -0.33 4.77
C ILE A 5 -3.64 0.21 6.18
N ILE A 6 -4.29 -0.40 7.17
CA ILE A 6 -4.15 -0.05 8.57
C ILE A 6 -3.37 -1.19 9.24
N THR A 7 -2.23 -0.87 9.85
CA THR A 7 -1.31 -1.87 10.41
C THR A 7 -0.41 -1.29 11.49
N SER A 8 -0.12 -2.08 12.53
CA SER A 8 0.92 -1.80 13.51
C SER A 8 2.33 -2.03 12.94
N ASP A 9 2.47 -2.88 11.92
CA ASP A 9 3.74 -3.21 11.26
C ASP A 9 3.86 -2.51 9.90
N LYS A 10 4.12 -1.20 9.95
CA LYS A 10 4.21 -0.40 8.72
C LYS A 10 5.42 -0.75 7.85
N ASP A 11 6.51 -1.22 8.43
CA ASP A 11 7.80 -1.19 7.74
C ASP A 11 7.92 -2.33 6.74
N GLU A 12 7.45 -3.52 7.10
CA GLU A 12 7.41 -4.66 6.20
C GLU A 12 6.39 -4.43 5.07
N VAL A 13 5.18 -3.98 5.42
CA VAL A 13 4.13 -3.67 4.44
C VAL A 13 4.56 -2.57 3.46
N LYS A 14 5.18 -1.50 3.97
CA LYS A 14 5.77 -0.44 3.14
C LYS A 14 6.84 -1.03 2.20
N SER A 15 7.74 -1.85 2.72
CA SER A 15 8.82 -2.45 1.93
C SER A 15 8.24 -3.33 0.81
N PHE A 16 7.23 -4.14 1.11
CA PHE A 16 6.55 -4.97 0.13
C PHE A 16 5.91 -4.12 -0.98
N ILE A 17 5.20 -3.04 -0.63
CA ILE A 17 4.58 -2.15 -1.62
C ILE A 17 5.64 -1.46 -2.50
N VAL A 18 6.72 -0.95 -1.90
CA VAL A 18 7.75 -0.17 -2.62
C VAL A 18 8.66 -1.05 -3.46
N ASN A 19 9.05 -2.22 -2.96
CA ASN A 19 10.10 -3.03 -3.58
C ASN A 19 9.55 -4.24 -4.36
N HIS A 20 8.46 -4.86 -3.91
CA HIS A 20 7.89 -6.03 -4.57
C HIS A 20 6.80 -5.65 -5.57
N ILE A 21 5.89 -4.75 -5.20
CA ILE A 21 4.84 -4.24 -6.10
C ILE A 21 5.37 -3.09 -6.99
N GLU A 22 6.45 -2.43 -6.55
CA GLU A 22 7.06 -1.26 -7.17
C GLU A 22 6.05 -0.10 -7.33
N ARG A 23 5.41 0.25 -6.21
CA ARG A 23 4.44 1.33 -6.11
C ARG A 23 4.83 2.31 -5.02
N GLY A 24 4.51 3.58 -5.26
CA GLY A 24 4.63 4.60 -4.22
C GLY A 24 3.62 4.36 -3.10
N ALA A 25 4.01 4.71 -1.88
CA ALA A 25 3.13 4.69 -0.71
C ALA A 25 3.39 5.93 0.14
N THR A 26 2.33 6.44 0.77
CA THR A 26 2.38 7.53 1.75
C THR A 26 1.96 6.97 3.10
N ILE A 27 2.69 7.33 4.16
CA ILE A 27 2.43 6.85 5.51
C ILE A 27 1.82 7.98 6.34
N PHE A 28 0.74 7.68 7.05
CA PHE A 28 0.18 8.54 8.09
C PHE A 28 0.33 7.83 9.44
N SER A 29 0.75 8.57 10.47
CA SER A 29 0.66 8.10 11.85
C SER A 29 -0.78 8.24 12.35
N GLY A 30 -1.23 7.29 13.16
CA GLY A 30 -2.55 7.29 13.74
C GLY A 30 -2.59 6.58 15.10
N GLU A 31 -3.76 6.62 15.72
CA GLU A 31 -4.03 5.96 17.00
C GLU A 31 -5.25 5.07 16.83
N GLY A 32 -5.19 3.85 17.37
CA GLY A 32 -6.33 2.94 17.38
C GLY A 32 -7.43 3.49 18.27
N GLY A 33 -8.58 3.89 17.71
CA GLY A 33 -9.65 4.52 18.49
C GLY A 33 -10.26 3.65 19.62
N PHE A 34 -10.03 2.33 19.60
CA PHE A 34 -10.41 1.43 20.68
C PHE A 34 -9.26 1.17 21.67
N SER A 35 -8.06 0.89 21.16
CA SER A 35 -6.92 0.47 21.99
C SER A 35 -6.07 1.61 22.53
N GLY A 36 -6.15 2.80 21.94
CA GLY A 36 -5.22 3.91 22.18
C GLY A 36 -3.78 3.64 21.71
N ALA A 37 -3.54 2.51 21.03
CA ALA A 37 -2.22 2.12 20.60
C ALA A 37 -1.80 2.87 19.33
N GLU A 38 -0.49 3.10 19.19
CA GLU A 38 0.09 3.61 17.95
C GLU A 38 -0.25 2.67 16.79
N ASN A 39 -0.71 3.26 15.69
CA ASN A 39 -1.05 2.55 14.47
C ASN A 39 -0.64 3.38 13.26
N HIS A 40 -0.58 2.76 12.09
CA HIS A 40 -0.18 3.42 10.86
C HIS A 40 -1.19 3.17 9.76
N VAL A 41 -1.40 4.21 8.95
CA VAL A 41 -2.17 4.11 7.72
C VAL A 41 -1.22 4.25 6.54
N ILE A 42 -1.16 3.23 5.69
CA ILE A 42 -0.42 3.24 4.44
C ILE A 42 -1.40 3.50 3.30
N TYR A 43 -1.23 4.61 2.60
CA TYR A 43 -1.97 4.93 1.40
C TYR A 43 -1.17 4.57 0.16
N THR A 44 -1.80 3.87 -0.78
CA THR A 44 -1.21 3.58 -2.08
C THR A 44 -2.31 3.46 -3.14
N VAL A 45 -1.89 3.58 -4.40
CA VAL A 45 -2.75 3.31 -5.55
C VAL A 45 -2.26 2.04 -6.21
N LEU A 46 -3.17 1.09 -6.45
CA LEU A 46 -2.85 -0.20 -7.06
C LEU A 46 -3.78 -0.51 -8.24
N SER A 47 -3.26 -1.25 -9.21
CA SER A 47 -4.09 -1.97 -10.18
C SER A 47 -4.84 -3.12 -9.50
N THR A 48 -5.82 -3.72 -10.20
CA THR A 48 -6.54 -4.88 -9.64
C THR A 48 -5.60 -6.06 -9.36
N LYS A 49 -4.63 -6.32 -10.24
CA LYS A 49 -3.66 -7.42 -10.04
C LYS A 49 -2.74 -7.16 -8.86
N GLU A 50 -2.19 -5.96 -8.77
CA GLU A 50 -1.32 -5.54 -7.65
C GLU A 50 -2.04 -5.59 -6.30
N PHE A 51 -3.33 -5.21 -6.28
CA PHE A 51 -4.13 -5.34 -5.07
C PHE A 51 -4.34 -6.80 -4.66
N VAL A 52 -4.51 -7.72 -5.62
CA VAL A 52 -4.56 -9.16 -5.30
C VAL A 52 -3.26 -9.63 -4.68
N THR A 53 -2.10 -9.22 -5.22
CA THR A 53 -0.78 -9.52 -4.66
C THR A 53 -0.64 -8.98 -3.23
N LEU A 54 -0.96 -7.71 -2.99
CA LEU A 54 -0.93 -7.12 -1.65
C LEU A 54 -1.87 -7.85 -0.68
N LYS A 55 -3.09 -8.17 -1.11
CA LYS A 55 -4.09 -8.85 -0.28
C LYS A 55 -3.63 -10.24 0.15
N THR A 56 -2.97 -10.99 -0.74
CA THR A 56 -2.40 -12.31 -0.39
C THR A 56 -1.31 -12.15 0.66
N PHE A 57 -0.34 -11.26 0.42
CA PHE A 57 0.74 -10.97 1.36
C PHE A 57 0.23 -10.56 2.75
N LEU A 58 -0.71 -9.61 2.83
CA LEU A 58 -1.27 -9.18 4.11
C LEU A 58 -2.02 -10.30 4.83
N ARG A 59 -2.74 -11.15 4.10
CA ARG A 59 -3.48 -12.26 4.71
C ARG A 59 -2.56 -13.31 5.31
N GLU A 60 -1.41 -13.55 4.69
CA GLU A 60 -0.47 -14.59 5.10
C GLU A 60 0.43 -14.09 6.23
N GLU A 61 0.97 -12.87 6.12
CA GLU A 61 2.01 -12.37 7.01
C GLU A 61 1.51 -11.35 8.07
N HIS A 62 0.41 -10.64 7.79
CA HIS A 62 -0.10 -9.58 8.66
C HIS A 62 -1.62 -9.69 8.93
N PRO A 63 -2.10 -10.79 9.55
CA PRO A 63 -3.53 -11.07 9.74
C PRO A 63 -4.28 -10.04 10.59
N ASP A 64 -3.58 -9.27 11.43
CA ASP A 64 -4.14 -8.19 12.25
C ASP A 64 -4.34 -6.87 11.47
N SER A 65 -3.81 -6.80 10.24
CA SER A 65 -3.99 -5.65 9.36
C SER A 65 -5.32 -5.73 8.61
N PHE A 66 -5.90 -4.58 8.30
CA PHE A 66 -7.07 -4.51 7.42
C PHE A 66 -6.88 -3.46 6.33
N VAL A 67 -7.65 -3.59 5.26
CA VAL A 67 -7.57 -2.71 4.10
C VAL A 67 -8.94 -2.16 3.72
N THR A 68 -8.98 -0.89 3.33
CA THR A 68 -10.13 -0.31 2.63
C THR A 68 -9.73 -0.02 1.20
N VAL A 69 -10.68 -0.22 0.28
CA VAL A 69 -10.44 -0.07 -1.15
C VAL A 69 -11.56 0.74 -1.78
N SER A 70 -11.18 1.69 -2.63
CA SER A 70 -12.12 2.48 -3.41
C SER A 70 -11.72 2.49 -4.88
N SER A 71 -12.73 2.52 -5.75
CA SER A 71 -12.51 2.71 -7.18
C SER A 71 -12.03 4.13 -7.44
N THR A 72 -11.09 4.27 -8.38
CA THR A 72 -10.55 5.57 -8.79
C THR A 72 -10.73 5.68 -10.30
N THR A 73 -11.27 6.79 -10.77
CA THR A 73 -11.53 7.01 -12.21
C THR A 73 -10.24 7.32 -12.96
N GLU A 74 -9.40 8.19 -12.41
CA GLU A 74 -8.14 8.60 -13.01
C GLU A 74 -7.09 8.80 -11.93
N VAL A 75 -5.84 8.40 -12.24
CA VAL A 75 -4.69 8.65 -11.38
C VAL A 75 -3.57 9.21 -12.25
N LEU A 76 -3.28 10.49 -12.05
CA LEU A 76 -2.16 11.14 -12.70
C LEU A 76 -0.87 10.85 -11.93
N GLY A 77 0.11 10.24 -12.59
CA GLY A 77 1.39 9.96 -11.94
C GLY A 77 2.24 8.89 -12.62
N ARG A 78 3.52 8.87 -12.25
CA ARG A 78 4.48 7.86 -12.72
C ARG A 78 4.07 6.48 -12.23
N GLY A 79 4.11 5.50 -13.13
CA GLY A 79 3.65 4.14 -12.87
C GLY A 79 2.14 3.95 -12.92
N PHE A 80 1.36 4.99 -13.26
CA PHE A 80 -0.09 4.92 -13.48
C PHE A 80 -0.42 5.51 -14.87
N SER A 81 -0.72 6.81 -14.98
CA SER A 81 -0.95 7.47 -16.27
C SER A 81 0.33 7.69 -17.09
N MET A 82 1.50 7.66 -16.44
CA MET A 82 2.80 7.73 -17.09
C MET A 82 3.58 6.41 -16.87
N PRO A 83 4.43 5.99 -17.81
CA PRO A 83 5.21 4.75 -17.67
C PRO A 83 6.11 4.76 -16.41
N LYS A 84 6.38 3.56 -15.85
CA LYS A 84 7.34 3.40 -14.75
C LYS A 84 8.74 3.80 -15.22
N ARG A 85 9.58 4.31 -14.32
CA ARG A 85 10.99 4.61 -14.62
C ARG A 85 11.72 3.31 -14.94
N ILE A 86 12.22 3.16 -16.15
CA ILE A 86 13.24 2.15 -16.45
C ILE A 86 14.53 2.69 -15.84
N VAL A 87 14.96 2.12 -14.71
CA VAL A 87 16.32 2.35 -14.23
C VAL A 87 17.20 1.41 -15.04
N THR A 88 17.85 1.92 -16.08
CA THR A 88 19.00 1.21 -16.64
C THR A 88 20.06 1.15 -15.55
N ALA A 89 20.41 -0.06 -15.14
CA ALA A 89 21.59 -0.29 -14.33
C ALA A 89 22.82 0.21 -15.12
N ASN A 90 23.60 1.09 -14.50
CA ASN A 90 24.98 1.36 -14.92
C ASN A 90 25.88 0.25 -14.38
#